data_AF-A0A1W9ZVL6-F1
#
_entry.id   AF-A0A1W9ZVL6-F1
#
_cell.length_a   1.000
_cell.length_b   1.000
_cell.length_c   1.000
_cell.angle_alpha   90.00
_cell.angle_beta   90.00
_cell.angle_gamma   90.00
#
_symmetry.space_group_name_H-M   'P 1'
#
loop_
_entity.id
_entity.type
_entity.pdbx_description
1 polymer ?
#
loop_
_entity_poly.entity_id
_entity_poly.type
_entity_poly.pdbx_seq_one_letter_code
_entity_poly.pdbx_strand_id
1 'polypeptide(L)'
;MNSNQQTTFDLGTSLAPYASAIIFFWLLSAIVAAAVAPRGRETTFFFLTLVFLGPLGVGFAAVAAPREPDTAMPGRAGLVCPRCAATQYIKAGAQSFDCWRCDQSVDIEYPRFGGPRVEAAAKTKIPEGRRKFICPRCGAAQNVPENDSSYECWQCGDHRVVQSKKIAKAAKTTPQTKSGK
;
A
#
# COMPACT_ATOMS: atom_id res chain seq x y z
N MET A 1 1.66 -6.03 75.66
CA MET A 1 1.82 -6.50 74.26
C MET A 1 0.46 -6.41 73.58
N ASN A 2 0.39 -5.89 72.35
CA ASN A 2 -0.78 -5.87 71.42
C ASN A 2 -1.61 -4.59 71.23
N SER A 3 -1.01 -3.38 71.25
CA SER A 3 -1.66 -2.15 70.74
C SER A 3 -1.27 -1.76 69.30
N ASN A 4 -0.40 -2.54 68.63
CA ASN A 4 0.08 -2.22 67.27
C ASN A 4 -0.71 -2.89 66.13
N GLN A 5 -1.62 -3.83 66.42
CA GLN A 5 -2.36 -4.56 65.37
C GLN A 5 -3.69 -3.91 64.97
N GLN A 6 -4.28 -3.03 65.77
CA GLN A 6 -5.58 -2.42 65.43
C GLN A 6 -5.43 -1.32 64.37
N THR A 7 -4.36 -0.53 64.40
CA THR A 7 -4.12 0.56 63.45
C THR A 7 -3.87 0.09 62.01
N THR A 8 -3.48 -1.16 61.78
CA THR A 8 -3.28 -1.72 60.42
C THR A 8 -4.59 -2.12 59.75
N PHE A 9 -5.63 -2.46 60.50
CA PHE A 9 -6.91 -2.89 59.93
C PHE A 9 -7.75 -1.70 59.45
N ASP A 10 -7.78 -0.58 60.18
CA ASP A 10 -8.54 0.64 59.80
C ASP A 10 -7.93 1.41 58.61
N LEU A 11 -6.61 1.34 58.41
CA LEU A 11 -5.96 1.87 57.21
C LEU A 11 -6.29 1.03 55.97
N GLY A 12 -6.46 -0.29 56.14
CA GLY A 12 -6.77 -1.22 55.05
C GLY A 12 -8.19 -1.06 54.51
N THR A 13 -9.19 -0.88 55.38
CA THR A 13 -10.60 -0.72 55.00
C THR A 13 -10.90 0.63 54.35
N SER A 14 -10.19 1.69 54.74
CA SER A 14 -10.37 3.03 54.14
C SER A 14 -9.67 3.16 52.79
N LEU A 15 -8.57 2.43 52.53
CA LEU A 15 -7.85 2.42 51.25
C LEU A 15 -8.39 1.38 50.26
N ALA A 16 -9.07 0.33 50.73
CA ALA A 16 -9.67 -0.72 49.91
C ALA A 16 -10.57 -0.22 48.75
N PRO A 17 -11.50 0.74 48.93
CA PRO A 17 -12.35 1.21 47.83
C PRO A 17 -11.56 2.01 46.78
N TYR A 18 -10.52 2.72 47.20
CA TYR A 18 -9.66 3.45 46.26
C TYR A 18 -8.77 2.49 45.48
N ALA A 19 -8.19 1.48 46.15
CA ALA A 19 -7.42 0.44 45.49
C ALA A 19 -8.26 -0.35 44.48
N SER A 20 -9.49 -0.72 44.83
CA SER A 20 -10.40 -1.42 43.91
C SER A 20 -10.82 -0.55 42.72
N ALA A 21 -11.10 0.74 42.94
CA ALA A 21 -11.39 1.68 41.86
C ALA A 21 -10.18 1.84 40.92
N ILE A 22 -8.96 2.00 41.46
CA ILE A 22 -7.73 2.11 40.68
C ILE A 22 -7.53 0.86 39.82
N ILE A 23 -7.66 -0.34 40.41
CA ILE A 23 -7.53 -1.60 39.67
C ILE A 23 -8.61 -1.69 38.58
N PHE A 24 -9.85 -1.30 38.88
CA PHE A 24 -10.93 -1.32 37.89
C PHE A 24 -10.64 -0.39 36.71
N PHE A 25 -10.25 0.86 36.95
CA PHE A 25 -9.89 1.80 35.88
C PHE A 25 -8.66 1.33 35.09
N TRP A 26 -7.70 0.71 35.78
CA TRP A 26 -6.51 0.17 35.13
C TRP A 26 -6.87 -1.01 34.20
N LEU A 27 -7.70 -1.95 34.67
CA LEU A 27 -8.15 -3.09 33.89
C LEU A 27 -9.04 -2.67 32.71
N LEU A 28 -9.93 -1.71 32.93
CA LEU A 28 -10.75 -1.11 31.89
C LEU A 28 -9.87 -0.42 30.83
N SER A 29 -8.84 0.31 31.23
CA SER A 29 -7.91 0.94 30.29
C SER A 29 -7.16 -0.10 29.44
N ALA A 30 -6.79 -1.25 30.00
CA ALA A 30 -6.16 -2.33 29.26
C ALA A 30 -7.10 -2.94 28.20
N ILE A 31 -8.37 -3.14 28.55
CA ILE A 31 -9.40 -3.62 27.60
C ILE A 31 -9.59 -2.62 26.46
N VAL A 32 -9.70 -1.33 26.78
CA VAL A 32 -9.83 -0.27 25.76
C VAL A 32 -8.59 -0.23 24.86
N ALA A 33 -7.38 -0.34 25.41
CA ALA A 33 -6.15 -0.40 24.63
C ALA A 33 -6.13 -1.62 23.69
N ALA A 34 -6.63 -2.78 24.13
CA ALA A 34 -6.76 -3.97 23.29
C ALA A 34 -7.77 -3.79 22.16
N ALA A 35 -8.89 -3.11 22.43
CA ALA A 35 -9.94 -2.85 21.45
C ALA A 35 -9.54 -1.84 20.37
N VAL A 36 -8.73 -0.83 20.74
CA VAL A 36 -8.25 0.20 19.82
C VAL A 36 -6.97 -0.23 19.09
N ALA A 37 -6.24 -1.20 19.65
CA ALA A 37 -5.01 -1.70 19.06
C ALA A 37 -5.22 -2.27 17.64
N PRO A 38 -4.23 -2.14 16.75
CA PRO A 38 -4.27 -2.78 15.45
C PRO A 38 -4.37 -4.30 15.56
N ARG A 39 -5.05 -4.92 14.59
CA ARG A 39 -5.23 -6.38 14.52
C ARG A 39 -3.89 -7.12 14.53
N GLY A 40 -3.84 -8.24 15.24
CA GLY A 40 -2.64 -9.05 15.43
C GLY A 40 -1.70 -8.54 16.55
N ARG A 41 -2.08 -7.48 17.26
CA ARG A 41 -1.33 -6.93 18.41
C ARG A 41 -2.20 -6.59 19.62
N GLU A 42 -3.49 -6.93 19.59
CA GLU A 42 -4.44 -6.67 20.66
C GLU A 42 -3.96 -7.19 22.02
N THR A 43 -3.44 -8.42 22.07
CA THR A 43 -2.89 -9.01 23.31
C THR A 43 -1.61 -8.33 23.76
N THR A 44 -0.73 -7.95 22.82
CA THR A 44 0.51 -7.24 23.16
C THR A 44 0.20 -5.89 23.81
N PHE A 45 -0.71 -5.11 23.23
CA PHE A 45 -1.10 -3.81 23.80
C PHE A 45 -1.93 -3.95 25.07
N PHE A 46 -2.74 -5.00 25.20
CA PHE A 46 -3.42 -5.34 26.45
C PHE A 46 -2.42 -5.52 27.60
N PHE A 47 -1.43 -6.41 27.44
CA PHE A 47 -0.45 -6.70 28.50
C PHE A 47 0.49 -5.52 28.79
N LEU A 48 0.92 -4.78 27.76
CA LEU A 48 1.73 -3.57 27.95
C LEU A 48 0.99 -2.51 28.77
N THR A 49 -0.29 -2.31 28.48
CA THR A 49 -1.15 -1.36 29.20
C THR A 49 -1.44 -1.85 30.62
N LEU A 50 -1.70 -3.15 30.79
CA LEU A 50 -2.04 -3.74 32.08
C LEU A 50 -0.85 -3.80 33.05
N VAL A 51 0.37 -4.05 32.56
CA VAL A 51 1.54 -4.27 33.44
C VAL A 51 2.43 -3.03 33.57
N PHE A 52 2.60 -2.24 32.50
CA PHE A 52 3.63 -1.20 32.45
C PHE A 52 3.08 0.21 32.25
N LEU A 53 2.20 0.42 31.27
CA LEU A 53 1.81 1.76 30.83
C LEU A 53 0.57 2.31 31.56
N GLY A 54 -0.25 1.45 32.15
CA GLY A 54 -1.49 1.86 32.78
C GLY A 54 -2.41 2.62 31.84
N PRO A 55 -3.17 3.61 32.32
CA PRO A 55 -4.11 4.38 31.51
C PRO A 55 -3.48 5.03 30.26
N LEU A 56 -2.17 5.34 30.30
CA LEU A 56 -1.45 5.94 29.18
C LEU A 56 -1.31 5.00 27.98
N GLY A 57 -1.41 3.67 28.19
CA GLY A 57 -1.26 2.68 27.11
C GLY A 57 -2.33 2.78 26.02
N VAL A 58 -3.51 3.32 26.35
CA VAL A 58 -4.58 3.58 25.37
C VAL A 58 -4.14 4.57 24.29
N GLY A 59 -3.44 5.64 24.66
CA GLY A 59 -2.95 6.64 23.72
C GLY A 59 -1.93 6.07 22.74
N PHE A 60 -1.00 5.24 23.24
CA PHE A 60 -0.03 4.54 22.40
C PHE A 60 -0.68 3.51 21.48
N ALA A 61 -1.70 2.78 21.96
CA ALA A 61 -2.46 1.86 21.13
C ALA A 61 -3.23 2.59 20.02
N ALA A 62 -3.79 3.76 20.31
CA ALA A 62 -4.53 4.59 19.35
C ALA A 62 -3.67 5.16 18.22
N VAL A 63 -2.42 5.52 18.50
CA VAL A 63 -1.49 6.08 17.50
C VAL A 63 -0.68 4.99 16.80
N ALA A 64 -0.74 3.75 17.27
CA ALA A 64 0.01 2.66 16.68
C ALA A 64 -0.43 2.38 15.23
N ALA A 65 0.52 2.49 14.30
CA ALA A 65 0.26 2.15 12.91
C ALA A 65 -0.08 0.65 12.77
N PRO A 66 -1.11 0.30 11.97
CA PRO A 66 -1.36 -1.08 11.56
C PRO A 66 -0.14 -1.68 10.88
N ARG A 67 0.17 -2.94 11.19
CA ARG A 67 1.23 -3.70 10.52
C ARG A 67 0.61 -4.64 9.51
N GLU A 68 1.15 -4.59 8.30
CA GLU A 68 0.71 -5.29 7.09
C GLU A 68 -0.76 -5.03 6.69
N PRO A 69 -1.06 -4.88 5.39
CA PRO A 69 -2.46 -4.85 4.95
C PRO A 69 -3.07 -6.20 5.28
N ASP A 70 -4.07 -6.20 6.16
CA ASP A 70 -4.90 -7.32 6.59
C ASP A 70 -5.17 -8.27 5.42
N THR A 71 -4.27 -9.23 5.26
CA THR A 71 -4.40 -10.27 4.26
C THR A 71 -5.50 -11.17 4.78
N ALA A 72 -6.66 -11.13 4.13
CA ALA A 72 -7.82 -11.99 4.45
C ALA A 72 -7.49 -13.50 4.44
N MET A 73 -6.25 -13.88 4.10
CA MET A 73 -5.71 -15.22 4.25
C MET A 73 -4.23 -15.15 4.68
N PRO A 74 -3.80 -15.91 5.72
CA PRO A 74 -2.41 -15.91 6.16
C PRO A 74 -1.46 -16.25 5.00
N GLY A 75 -0.45 -15.41 4.80
CA GLY A 75 0.54 -15.58 3.74
C GLY A 75 0.08 -15.13 2.35
N ARG A 76 -1.06 -14.45 2.19
CA ARG A 76 -1.51 -13.94 0.88
C ARG A 76 -1.81 -12.44 0.86
N ALA A 77 -1.00 -11.64 0.17
CA ALA A 77 -1.26 -10.20 0.02
C ALA A 77 -2.53 -9.94 -0.81
N GLY A 78 -3.45 -9.12 -0.27
CA GLY A 78 -4.61 -8.60 -0.98
C GLY A 78 -4.22 -7.37 -1.81
N LEU A 79 -4.46 -7.42 -3.12
CA LEU A 79 -4.13 -6.34 -4.05
C LEU A 79 -5.31 -6.07 -4.98
N VAL A 80 -5.54 -4.81 -5.34
CA VAL A 80 -6.53 -4.45 -6.36
C VAL A 80 -5.83 -4.25 -7.70
N CYS A 81 -6.31 -4.92 -8.75
CA CYS A 81 -5.77 -4.73 -10.09
C CYS A 81 -6.00 -3.29 -10.59
N PRO A 82 -4.96 -2.55 -11.05
CA PRO A 82 -5.12 -1.17 -11.50
C PRO A 82 -5.90 -1.04 -12.83
N ARG A 83 -6.13 -2.13 -13.57
CA ARG A 83 -6.87 -2.11 -14.84
C ARG A 83 -8.34 -2.45 -14.72
N CYS A 84 -8.69 -3.49 -13.99
CA CYS A 84 -10.07 -3.99 -13.91
C CYS A 84 -10.67 -3.91 -12.49
N ALA A 85 -9.93 -3.36 -11.53
CA ALA A 85 -10.29 -3.27 -10.12
C ALA A 85 -10.64 -4.62 -9.44
N ALA A 86 -10.29 -5.76 -10.05
CA ALA A 86 -10.46 -7.05 -9.41
C ALA A 86 -9.51 -7.18 -8.21
N THR A 87 -10.08 -7.54 -7.05
CA THR A 87 -9.31 -7.94 -5.87
C THR A 87 -8.63 -9.28 -6.14
N GLN A 88 -7.37 -9.37 -5.76
CA GLN A 88 -6.52 -10.53 -5.96
C GLN A 88 -5.81 -10.90 -4.66
N TYR A 89 -5.64 -12.19 -4.46
CA TYR A 89 -4.90 -12.74 -3.32
C TYR A 89 -3.66 -13.45 -3.85
N ILE A 90 -2.54 -12.76 -3.80
CA ILE A 90 -1.25 -13.27 -4.28
C ILE A 90 -0.44 -13.82 -3.12
N LYS A 91 0.59 -14.63 -3.38
CA LYS A 91 1.52 -15.07 -2.32
C LYS A 91 2.28 -13.86 -1.76
N ALA A 92 2.38 -13.74 -0.43
CA ALA A 92 3.16 -12.68 0.19
C ALA A 92 4.62 -12.72 -0.32
N GLY A 93 5.13 -11.56 -0.76
CA GLY A 93 6.49 -11.43 -1.31
C GLY A 93 6.62 -11.76 -2.80
N ALA A 94 5.54 -12.03 -3.54
CA ALA A 94 5.59 -12.19 -4.99
C ALA A 94 5.95 -10.86 -5.68
N GLN A 95 6.96 -10.86 -6.55
CA GLN A 95 7.44 -9.64 -7.24
C GLN A 95 6.55 -9.21 -8.41
N SER A 96 5.69 -10.10 -8.91
CA SER A 96 4.72 -9.81 -9.95
C SER A 96 3.52 -10.75 -9.83
N PHE A 97 2.40 -10.36 -10.44
CA PHE A 97 1.19 -11.18 -10.48
C PHE A 97 0.41 -10.94 -11.78
N ASP A 98 -0.24 -12.00 -12.25
CA ASP A 98 -1.14 -11.96 -13.39
C ASP A 98 -2.59 -11.86 -12.90
N CYS A 99 -3.34 -10.92 -13.48
CA CYS A 99 -4.72 -10.71 -13.08
C CYS A 99 -5.65 -11.82 -13.53
N TRP A 100 -6.27 -12.55 -12.59
CA TRP A 100 -7.26 -13.60 -12.91
C TRP A 100 -8.43 -13.14 -13.78
N ARG A 101 -8.74 -11.82 -13.80
CA ARG A 101 -9.88 -11.25 -14.55
C ARG A 101 -9.49 -10.64 -15.90
N CYS A 102 -8.31 -10.03 -16.02
CA CYS A 102 -7.93 -9.28 -17.23
C CYS A 102 -6.54 -9.62 -17.78
N ASP A 103 -5.92 -10.66 -17.24
CA ASP A 103 -4.60 -11.20 -17.61
C ASP A 103 -3.48 -10.15 -17.67
N GLN A 104 -3.65 -9.05 -16.92
CA GLN A 104 -2.61 -8.06 -16.80
C GLN A 104 -1.54 -8.53 -15.81
N SER A 105 -0.31 -8.64 -16.30
CA SER A 105 0.89 -8.79 -15.49
C SER A 105 1.25 -7.45 -14.84
N VAL A 106 1.35 -7.42 -13.51
CA VAL A 106 1.73 -6.21 -12.76
C VAL A 106 2.85 -6.53 -11.80
N ASP A 107 3.89 -5.70 -11.80
CA ASP A 107 5.02 -5.79 -10.88
C ASP A 107 4.66 -5.14 -9.54
N ILE A 108 5.13 -5.73 -8.44
CA ILE A 108 4.84 -5.30 -7.07
C ILE A 108 6.14 -4.83 -6.44
N GLU A 109 6.14 -3.58 -6.00
CA GLU A 109 7.24 -3.02 -5.23
C GLU A 109 6.97 -3.21 -3.73
N TYR A 110 8.00 -3.66 -3.01
CA TYR A 110 7.96 -3.86 -1.57
C TYR A 110 8.85 -2.82 -0.89
N PRO A 111 8.33 -1.61 -0.63
CA PRO A 111 9.13 -0.58 0.03
C PRO A 111 9.57 -1.06 1.41
N ARG A 112 10.77 -0.65 1.83
CA ARG A 112 11.35 -0.98 3.15
C ARG A 112 10.43 -0.60 4.32
N PHE A 113 9.53 0.36 4.10
CA PHE A 113 8.50 0.80 5.03
C PHE A 113 7.14 0.90 4.30
N GLY A 114 6.15 0.14 4.76
CA GLY A 114 4.79 0.12 4.20
C GLY A 114 4.38 -1.23 3.59
N GLY A 115 3.11 -1.35 3.21
CA GLY A 115 2.60 -2.54 2.51
C GLY A 115 2.99 -2.60 1.02
N PRO A 116 2.75 -3.73 0.34
CA PRO A 116 2.97 -3.87 -1.09
C PRO A 116 2.28 -2.74 -1.86
N ARG A 117 3.05 -2.01 -2.67
CA ARG A 117 2.52 -0.99 -3.56
C ARG A 117 2.59 -1.48 -4.98
N VAL A 118 1.44 -1.42 -5.62
CA VAL A 118 1.33 -1.60 -7.06
C VAL A 118 1.60 -0.22 -7.66
N GLU A 119 2.81 0.00 -8.18
CA GLU A 119 3.03 1.23 -8.95
C GLU A 119 2.08 1.17 -10.15
N ALA A 120 1.28 2.22 -10.35
CA ALA A 120 0.52 2.42 -11.59
C ALA A 120 1.43 2.63 -12.82
N ALA A 121 2.72 2.31 -12.70
CA ALA A 121 3.66 2.17 -13.79
C ALA A 121 3.40 0.83 -14.48
N ALA A 122 2.36 0.83 -15.31
CA ALA A 122 2.18 -0.16 -16.33
C ALA A 122 3.46 -0.24 -17.18
N LYS A 123 4.34 -1.21 -16.87
CA LYS A 123 5.18 -1.83 -17.89
C LYS A 123 4.28 -2.72 -18.74
N THR A 124 3.36 -2.09 -19.47
CA THR A 124 2.69 -2.76 -20.58
C THR A 124 3.81 -3.20 -21.52
N LYS A 125 4.02 -4.50 -21.69
CA LYS A 125 4.73 -5.00 -22.88
C LYS A 125 4.03 -4.38 -24.07
N ILE A 126 4.68 -3.44 -24.73
CA ILE A 126 4.17 -2.89 -25.98
C ILE A 126 4.12 -4.09 -26.95
N PRO A 127 2.95 -4.43 -27.53
CA PRO A 127 2.85 -5.54 -28.47
C PRO A 127 3.89 -5.37 -29.58
N GLU A 128 4.51 -6.47 -30.02
CA GLU A 128 5.50 -6.42 -31.09
C GLU A 128 4.94 -5.68 -32.31
N GLY A 129 5.74 -4.79 -32.89
CA GLY A 129 5.33 -3.95 -34.01
C GLY A 129 4.50 -2.71 -33.64
N ARG A 130 4.27 -2.42 -32.35
CA ARG A 130 3.70 -1.15 -31.89
C ARG A 130 4.71 -0.33 -31.08
N ARG A 131 4.45 0.97 -30.93
CA ARG A 131 5.25 1.90 -30.12
C ARG A 131 4.35 2.83 -29.32
N LYS A 132 4.84 3.26 -28.15
CA LYS A 132 4.17 4.29 -27.34
C LYS A 132 4.34 5.65 -28.00
N PHE A 133 3.24 6.35 -28.23
CA PHE A 133 3.20 7.73 -28.70
C PHE A 133 2.28 8.54 -27.79
N ILE A 134 2.63 9.80 -27.53
CA ILE A 134 1.82 10.71 -26.71
C ILE A 134 1.17 11.72 -27.65
N CYS A 135 -0.15 11.80 -27.60
CA CYS A 135 -0.89 12.75 -28.42
C CYS A 135 -0.54 14.20 -28.01
N PRO A 136 -0.07 15.07 -28.93
CA PRO A 136 0.28 16.45 -28.60
C PRO A 136 -0.95 17.32 -28.31
N ARG A 137 -2.16 16.88 -28.68
CA ARG A 137 -3.39 17.64 -28.47
C ARG A 137 -3.99 17.43 -27.08
N CYS A 138 -4.02 16.19 -26.58
CA CYS A 138 -4.70 15.85 -25.31
C CYS A 138 -3.81 15.15 -24.27
N GLY A 139 -2.55 14.83 -24.61
CA GLY A 139 -1.63 14.12 -23.71
C GLY A 139 -1.91 12.63 -23.54
N ALA A 140 -2.92 12.08 -24.22
CA ALA A 140 -3.23 10.65 -24.15
C ALA A 140 -2.06 9.80 -24.65
N ALA A 141 -1.67 8.78 -23.86
CA ALA A 141 -0.74 7.76 -24.29
C ALA A 141 -1.47 6.72 -25.14
N GLN A 142 -0.87 6.35 -26.26
CA GLN A 142 -1.46 5.43 -27.23
C GLN A 142 -0.38 4.57 -27.89
N ASN A 143 -0.77 3.40 -28.39
CA ASN A 143 0.13 2.47 -29.05
C ASN A 143 -0.09 2.51 -30.56
N VAL A 144 0.80 3.22 -31.27
CA VAL A 144 0.75 3.37 -32.73
C VAL A 144 1.58 2.26 -33.39
N PRO A 145 1.14 1.66 -34.50
CA PRO A 145 1.97 0.72 -35.26
C PRO A 145 3.31 1.36 -35.67
N GLU A 146 4.40 0.58 -35.67
CA GLU A 146 5.73 1.10 -36.04
C GLU A 146 5.83 1.47 -37.54
N ASN A 147 4.99 0.84 -38.37
CA ASN A 147 5.00 0.96 -39.82
C ASN A 147 4.01 2.00 -40.36
N ASP A 148 2.96 2.33 -39.61
CA ASP A 148 1.95 3.28 -40.08
C ASP A 148 2.45 4.72 -39.97
N SER A 149 2.08 5.51 -40.98
CA SER A 149 2.41 6.93 -41.07
C SER A 149 1.33 7.82 -40.50
N SER A 150 0.23 7.27 -39.99
CA SER A 150 -0.83 8.04 -39.34
C SER A 150 -1.42 7.29 -38.14
N TYR A 151 -2.09 8.03 -37.27
CA TYR A 151 -2.88 7.48 -36.18
C TYR A 151 -4.11 8.35 -35.95
N GLU A 152 -5.14 7.76 -35.35
CA GLU A 152 -6.29 8.46 -34.78
C GLU A 152 -6.26 8.34 -33.25
N CYS A 153 -6.36 9.47 -32.55
CA CYS A 153 -6.28 9.44 -31.09
C CYS A 153 -7.54 8.83 -30.49
N TRP A 154 -7.39 7.71 -29.76
CA TRP A 154 -8.53 7.04 -29.11
C TRP A 154 -9.29 7.93 -28.12
N GLN A 155 -8.65 8.98 -27.57
CA GLN A 155 -9.25 9.86 -26.56
C GLN A 155 -9.91 11.11 -27.15
N CYS A 156 -9.33 11.72 -28.19
CA CYS A 156 -9.85 12.98 -28.75
C CYS A 156 -10.21 12.93 -30.24
N GLY A 157 -10.07 11.78 -30.91
CA GLY A 157 -10.37 11.60 -32.33
C GLY A 157 -9.43 12.34 -33.29
N ASP A 158 -8.36 12.96 -32.80
CA ASP A 158 -7.44 13.73 -33.65
C ASP A 158 -6.66 12.79 -34.57
N HIS A 159 -6.85 12.95 -35.89
CA HIS A 159 -6.08 12.23 -36.91
C HIS A 159 -4.79 12.99 -37.23
N ARG A 160 -3.64 12.36 -37.04
CA ARG A 160 -2.33 12.96 -37.34
C ARG A 160 -1.40 12.01 -38.08
N VAL A 161 -0.59 12.60 -38.95
CA VAL A 161 0.51 11.92 -39.62
C VAL A 161 1.71 11.90 -38.66
N VAL A 162 2.27 10.71 -38.42
CA VAL A 162 3.50 10.50 -37.64
C VAL A 162 4.54 9.80 -38.49
N GLN A 163 5.81 10.14 -38.31
CA GLN A 163 6.86 9.44 -39.04
C GLN A 163 6.95 7.98 -38.59
N SER A 164 6.87 7.06 -39.54
CA SER A 164 7.11 5.64 -39.28
C SER A 164 8.58 5.40 -38.96
N LYS A 165 8.87 4.40 -38.13
CA LYS A 165 10.24 4.12 -37.67
C LYS A 165 11.15 3.66 -38.82
N LYS A 166 10.57 3.03 -39.86
CA LYS A 166 11.29 2.63 -41.08
C LYS A 166 11.79 3.84 -41.88
N ILE A 167 10.95 4.86 -42.06
CA ILE A 167 11.32 6.09 -42.80
C ILE A 167 12.32 6.92 -41.97
N ALA A 168 12.12 7.00 -40.65
CA ALA A 168 13.05 7.71 -39.75
C ALA A 168 14.44 7.04 -39.67
N LYS A 169 14.51 5.70 -39.80
CA LYS A 169 15.79 4.98 -39.92
C LYS A 169 16.42 5.18 -41.30
N ALA A 170 15.64 5.17 -42.39
CA ALA A 170 16.15 5.40 -43.75
C ALA A 170 16.71 6.83 -43.93
N ALA A 171 16.03 7.84 -43.37
CA ALA A 171 16.47 9.25 -43.43
C ALA A 171 17.77 9.53 -42.66
N LYS A 172 18.15 8.68 -41.69
CA LYS A 172 19.41 8.81 -40.94
C LYS A 172 20.62 8.19 -41.66
N THR A 173 20.41 7.46 -42.77
CA THR A 173 21.47 6.70 -43.46
C THR A 173 21.89 7.33 -44.78
N THR A 174 21.29 8.45 -45.21
CA THR A 174 21.79 9.21 -46.37
C THR A 174 22.95 10.11 -45.92
N PRO A 175 24.19 9.92 -46.42
CA PRO A 175 25.28 10.86 -46.15
C PRO A 175 24.91 12.20 -46.77
N GLN A 176 24.98 13.28 -46.00
CA GLN A 176 24.96 14.63 -46.56
C GLN A 176 26.20 14.79 -47.44
N THR A 177 26.05 14.67 -48.75
CA THR A 177 27.05 15.16 -49.70
C THR A 177 27.11 16.67 -49.55
N LYS A 178 28.17 17.16 -48.89
CA LYS A 178 28.54 18.59 -48.92
C LYS A 178 28.79 18.97 -50.38
N SER A 179 27.82 19.65 -51.00
CA SER A 179 28.01 20.35 -52.28
C SER A 179 28.62 21.71 -51.98
N GLY A 180 29.78 21.97 -52.57
CA GLY A 180 30.66 23.08 -52.21
C GLY A 180 30.20 24.46 -52.66
N LYS A 181 30.76 25.46 -51.99
CA LYS A 181 31.38 26.62 -52.61
C LYS A 181 32.47 27.14 -51.68
#